data_AF-A0A087SUU9-F1
#
_entry.id   AF-A0A087SUU9-F1
#
_cell.length_a   1.000
_cell.length_b   1.000
_cell.length_c   1.000
_cell.angle_alpha   90.00
_cell.angle_beta   90.00
_cell.angle_gamma   90.00
#
_symmetry.space_group_name_H-M   'P 1'
#
loop_
_entity.id
_entity.type
_entity.pdbx_description
1 polymer ?
#
loop_
_entity_poly.entity_id
_entity_poly.type
_entity_poly.pdbx_seq_one_letter_code
_entity_poly.pdbx_strand_id
1 'polypeptide(L)'
;MEKDGPFSLRCRIPVPDLEPMSGYQMWLESSFMYRRNERERQRVRNVNDGFSRLRNHLPRNTQMRRRQSKVETLRHAIAYIKQLQTLLEEKKSVDDRTQE
;
A
#
# COMPACT_ATOMS: atom_id res chain seq x y z
N MET A 1 -26.40 7.78 21.55
CA MET A 1 -24.99 7.48 21.89
C MET A 1 -24.14 7.98 20.74
N GLU A 2 -23.59 9.19 20.87
CA GLU A 2 -22.68 9.74 19.85
C GLU A 2 -21.46 8.83 19.74
N LYS A 3 -21.23 8.28 18.54
CA LYS A 3 -20.03 7.49 18.28
C LYS A 3 -18.88 8.47 18.12
N ASP A 4 -18.02 8.51 19.12
CA ASP A 4 -16.77 9.25 19.11
C ASP A 4 -16.00 9.02 17.80
N GLY A 5 -15.72 10.11 17.08
CA GLY A 5 -15.02 10.05 15.79
C GLY A 5 -13.60 9.49 15.91
N PRO A 6 -12.95 9.14 14.78
CA PRO A 6 -11.64 8.48 14.75
C PRO A 6 -10.48 9.31 15.33
N PHE A 7 -10.72 10.57 15.70
CA PHE A 7 -9.77 11.47 16.34
C PHE A 7 -10.25 11.97 17.71
N SER A 8 -11.33 11.41 18.25
CA SER A 8 -11.82 11.76 19.59
C SER A 8 -10.79 11.32 20.64
N LEU A 9 -10.63 12.15 21.68
CA LEU A 9 -9.84 11.81 22.87
C LEU A 9 -10.39 10.56 23.60
N ARG A 10 -11.63 10.16 23.31
CA ARG A 10 -12.28 8.96 23.83
C ARG A 10 -12.18 7.75 22.89
N CYS A 11 -11.51 7.87 21.74
CA CYS A 11 -11.31 6.76 20.81
C CYS A 11 -10.37 5.72 21.44
N ARG A 12 -10.93 4.69 22.08
CA ARG A 12 -10.14 3.59 22.65
C ARG A 12 -9.77 2.60 21.55
N ILE A 13 -8.49 2.54 21.21
CA ILE A 13 -7.92 1.45 20.40
C ILE A 13 -7.57 0.32 21.37
N PRO A 14 -8.21 -0.86 21.28
CA PRO A 14 -7.87 -1.99 22.13
C PRO A 14 -6.42 -2.42 21.89
N VAL A 15 -5.65 -2.59 22.95
CA VAL A 15 -4.31 -3.20 22.91
C VAL A 15 -4.34 -4.53 23.64
N PRO A 16 -3.69 -5.60 23.14
CA PRO A 16 -3.73 -6.91 23.78
C PRO A 16 -2.91 -6.96 25.07
N ASP A 17 -3.59 -7.28 26.16
CA ASP A 17 -3.18 -8.03 27.35
C ASP A 17 -1.79 -7.80 27.96
N LEU A 18 -1.59 -6.64 28.58
CA LEU A 18 -0.60 -6.51 29.65
C LEU A 18 -1.31 -6.10 30.95
N GLU A 19 -1.43 -7.07 31.85
CA GLU A 19 -1.87 -6.87 33.24
C GLU A 19 -0.74 -6.24 34.11
N PRO A 20 -1.04 -5.64 35.28
CA PRO A 20 -0.98 -4.19 35.39
C PRO A 20 0.02 -3.71 36.46
N MET A 21 0.82 -2.69 36.11
CA MET A 21 1.22 -1.68 37.08
C MET A 21 1.44 -0.33 36.36
N SER A 22 0.56 0.64 36.62
CA SER A 22 0.62 2.04 36.13
C SER A 22 0.66 2.29 34.59
N GLY A 23 0.40 1.28 33.75
CA GLY A 23 0.48 1.42 32.28
C GLY A 23 -0.64 2.25 31.61
N TYR A 24 -1.77 2.47 32.30
CA TYR A 24 -2.92 3.18 31.70
C TYR A 24 -2.66 4.66 31.45
N GLN A 25 -1.82 5.31 32.26
CA GLN A 25 -1.58 6.75 32.15
C GLN A 25 -0.74 7.11 30.91
N MET A 26 0.15 6.21 30.47
CA MET A 26 0.98 6.38 29.28
C MET A 26 0.18 6.22 27.98
N TRP A 27 -0.80 5.32 27.94
CA TRP A 27 -1.68 5.12 26.77
C TRP A 27 -2.75 6.20 26.63
N LEU A 28 -3.13 6.85 27.74
CA LEU A 28 -4.02 8.02 27.76
C LEU A 28 -3.30 9.33 27.40
N GLU A 29 -1.97 9.33 27.42
CA GLU A 29 -1.19 10.52 27.10
C GLU A 29 -1.37 10.85 25.60
N SER A 30 -1.94 12.03 25.32
CA SER A 30 -2.21 12.48 23.95
C SER A 30 -0.96 12.49 23.07
N SER A 31 0.23 12.65 23.68
CA SER A 31 1.54 12.61 23.04
C SER A 31 1.86 11.21 22.46
N PHE A 32 1.57 10.12 23.16
CA PHE A 32 1.82 8.76 22.71
C PHE A 32 0.91 8.40 21.52
N MET A 33 -0.39 8.70 21.63
CA MET A 33 -1.36 8.48 20.55
C MET A 33 -1.02 9.30 19.30
N TYR A 34 -0.63 10.56 19.47
CA TYR A 34 -0.18 11.41 18.37
C TYR A 34 1.04 10.80 17.66
N ARG A 35 2.08 10.37 18.41
CA ARG A 35 3.28 9.75 17.84
C ARG A 35 2.98 8.44 17.10
N ARG A 36 2.04 7.63 17.61
CA ARG A 36 1.60 6.40 16.93
C ARG A 36 0.85 6.70 15.64
N ASN A 37 -0.09 7.64 15.68
CA ASN A 37 -0.85 8.04 14.51
C ASN A 37 0.02 8.67 13.44
N GLU A 38 1.00 9.50 13.82
CA GLU A 38 1.92 10.11 12.88
C GLU A 38 2.81 9.06 12.20
N ARG A 39 3.29 8.07 12.95
CA ARG A 39 4.02 6.92 12.37
C ARG A 39 3.15 6.14 11.38
N GLU A 40 1.88 5.88 11.71
CA GLU A 40 0.98 5.18 10.78
C GLU A 40 0.68 6.02 9.53
N ARG A 41 0.51 7.35 9.67
CA ARG A 41 0.39 8.26 8.54
C ARG A 41 1.62 8.18 7.64
N GLN A 42 2.83 8.20 8.20
CA GLN A 42 4.05 8.09 7.42
C GLN A 42 4.18 6.74 6.71
N ARG A 43 3.83 5.63 7.40
CA ARG A 43 3.81 4.31 6.78
C ARG A 43 2.84 4.24 5.60
N VAL A 44 1.63 4.80 5.76
CA VAL A 44 0.62 4.85 4.70
C VAL A 44 1.05 5.75 3.54
N ARG A 45 1.70 6.90 3.81
CA ARG A 45 2.31 7.76 2.78
C ARG A 45 3.31 6.98 1.93
N ASN A 46 4.27 6.29 2.56
CA ASN A 46 5.26 5.49 1.85
C ASN A 46 4.62 4.42 0.94
N VAL A 47 3.57 3.74 1.42
CA VAL A 47 2.82 2.77 0.60
C VAL A 47 2.14 3.44 -0.59
N ASN A 48 1.47 4.57 -0.39
CA ASN A 48 0.76 5.28 -1.45
C ASN A 48 1.74 5.86 -2.50
N ASP A 49 2.92 6.29 -2.08
CA ASP A 49 3.99 6.71 -3.00
C ASP A 49 4.47 5.52 -3.84
N GLY A 50 4.63 4.34 -3.23
CA GLY A 50 4.90 3.09 -3.94
C GLY A 50 3.85 2.76 -5.01
N PHE A 51 2.55 2.88 -4.67
CA PHE A 51 1.46 2.69 -5.64
C PHE A 51 1.51 3.71 -6.78
N SER A 52 1.88 4.96 -6.49
CA SER A 52 1.98 6.02 -7.50
C SER A 52 3.12 5.74 -8.47
N ARG A 53 4.28 5.30 -7.97
CA ARG A 53 5.41 4.85 -8.80
C ARG A 53 5.02 3.67 -9.67
N LEU A 54 4.37 2.64 -9.09
CA LEU A 54 3.91 1.47 -9.84
C LEU A 54 3.02 1.88 -11.02
N ARG A 55 2.04 2.76 -10.80
CA ARG A 55 1.14 3.25 -11.86
C ARG A 55 1.87 3.97 -13.00
N ASN A 56 2.99 4.62 -12.72
CA ASN A 56 3.77 5.29 -13.76
C ASN A 56 4.52 4.30 -14.66
N HIS A 57 4.82 3.10 -14.16
CA HIS A 57 5.45 2.04 -14.94
C HIS A 57 4.46 1.18 -15.72
N LEU A 58 3.16 1.27 -15.43
CA LEU A 58 2.14 0.53 -16.16
C LEU A 58 1.85 1.19 -17.51
N PRO A 59 1.59 0.40 -18.58
CA PRO A 59 1.23 0.93 -19.88
C PRO A 59 -0.07 1.74 -19.78
N ARG A 60 0.02 3.04 -20.09
CA ARG A 60 -1.11 3.97 -20.05
C ARG A 60 -1.98 3.76 -21.28
N ASN A 61 -2.95 2.85 -21.22
CA ASN A 61 -3.95 2.75 -22.29
C ASN A 61 -4.78 4.04 -22.34
N THR A 62 -5.23 4.44 -23.54
CA THR A 62 -6.07 5.64 -23.73
C THR A 62 -7.40 5.61 -22.95
N GLN A 63 -7.86 4.42 -22.56
CA GLN A 63 -9.00 4.18 -21.64
C GLN A 63 -8.67 4.44 -20.15
N MET A 64 -7.39 4.61 -19.82
CA MET A 64 -6.85 4.68 -18.46
C MET A 64 -6.75 6.12 -17.93
N ARG A 65 -7.48 7.08 -18.53
CA ARG A 65 -7.57 8.47 -18.04
C ARG A 65 -8.13 8.56 -16.61
N ARG A 66 -8.77 7.51 -16.11
CA ARG A 66 -9.22 7.39 -14.72
C ARG A 66 -8.11 6.85 -13.82
N ARG A 67 -7.98 7.42 -12.61
CA ARG A 67 -7.08 6.91 -11.57
C ARG A 67 -7.51 5.48 -11.20
N GLN A 68 -6.67 4.49 -11.50
CA GLN A 68 -6.91 3.10 -11.14
C GLN A 68 -6.98 2.93 -9.62
N SER A 69 -7.86 2.07 -9.12
CA SER A 69 -7.89 1.65 -7.71
C SER A 69 -6.62 0.86 -7.34
N LYS A 70 -6.39 0.65 -6.03
CA LYS A 70 -5.24 -0.16 -5.56
C LYS A 70 -5.28 -1.58 -6.13
N VAL A 71 -6.46 -2.21 -6.10
CA VAL A 71 -6.65 -3.58 -6.59
C VAL A 71 -6.45 -3.66 -8.10
N GLU A 72 -7.00 -2.71 -8.87
CA GLU A 72 -6.77 -2.66 -10.31
C GLU A 72 -5.30 -2.45 -10.65
N THR A 73 -4.61 -1.56 -9.93
CA THR A 73 -3.17 -1.33 -10.13
C THR A 73 -2.39 -2.63 -9.97
N LEU A 74 -2.69 -3.43 -8.94
CA LEU A 74 -2.02 -4.72 -8.72
C LEU A 74 -2.34 -5.74 -9.83
N ARG A 75 -3.61 -5.84 -10.25
CA ARG A 75 -4.00 -6.73 -11.35
C ARG A 75 -3.28 -6.38 -12.66
N HIS A 76 -3.19 -5.09 -12.98
CA HIS A 76 -2.49 -4.63 -14.17
C HIS A 76 -0.99 -4.88 -14.08
N ALA A 77 -0.37 -4.69 -12.92
CA ALA A 77 1.05 -4.98 -12.72
C ALA A 77 1.38 -6.47 -12.95
N ILE A 78 0.56 -7.38 -12.40
CA ILE A 78 0.74 -8.82 -12.61
C ILE A 78 0.59 -9.17 -14.10
N ALA A 79 -0.44 -8.64 -14.75
CA ALA A 79 -0.65 -8.88 -16.18
C ALA A 79 0.51 -8.34 -17.03
N TYR A 80 1.01 -7.14 -16.71
CA TYR A 80 2.10 -6.52 -17.45
C TYR A 80 3.42 -7.27 -17.29
N ILE A 81 3.75 -7.75 -16.08
CA ILE A 81 4.93 -8.60 -15.87
C ILE A 81 4.84 -9.86 -16.74
N LYS A 82 3.68 -10.54 -16.76
CA LYS A 82 3.48 -11.74 -17.59
C LYS A 82 3.66 -11.45 -19.09
N GLN A 83 3.12 -10.33 -19.57
CA GLN A 83 3.30 -9.92 -20.97
C GLN A 83 4.77 -9.68 -21.31
N LEU A 84 5.51 -8.99 -20.43
CA LEU A 84 6.94 -8.77 -20.63
C LEU A 84 7.74 -10.07 -20.63
N GLN A 85 7.39 -11.04 -19.77
CA GLN A 85 8.01 -12.37 -19.76
C GLN A 85 7.79 -13.10 -21.09
N THR A 86 6.56 -13.14 -21.59
CA THR A 86 6.24 -13.77 -22.89
C THR A 86 7.01 -13.12 -24.05
N LEU A 87 7.07 -11.78 -24.10
CA LEU A 87 7.81 -11.06 -25.14
C LEU A 87 9.32 -11.37 -25.12
N LEU A 88 9.91 -11.57 -23.94
CA LEU A 88 11.32 -11.93 -23.80
C LEU A 88 11.58 -13.38 -24.23
N GLU A 89 10.67 -14.31 -23.93
CA GLU A 89 10.75 -15.71 -24.35
C GLU A 89 10.60 -15.85 -25.87
N GLU A 90 9.65 -15.14 -26.47
CA GLU A 90 9.47 -15.09 -27.92
C GLU A 90 10.74 -14.58 -28.61
N LYS A 91 11.32 -13.48 -28.11
CA LYS A 91 12.57 -12.93 -28.67
C LYS A 91 13.73 -13.93 -28.58
N LYS A 92 13.88 -14.62 -27.45
CA LYS A 92 14.92 -15.65 -27.28
C LYS A 92 14.77 -16.77 -28.32
N SER A 93 13.54 -17.20 -28.61
CA SER A 93 13.27 -18.23 -29.63
C SER A 93 13.57 -17.79 -31.06
N VAL A 94 13.57 -16.48 -31.33
CA VAL A 94 13.88 -15.92 -32.66
C VAL A 94 15.39 -15.79 -32.81
N ASP A 95 16.09 -15.33 -31.78
CA ASP A 95 17.55 -15.19 -31.81
C ASP A 95 18.24 -16.57 -31.98
N ASP A 96 17.74 -17.64 -31.32
CA ASP A 96 18.25 -19.02 -31.52
C ASP A 96 18.01 -19.56 -32.95
N ARG A 97 16.92 -19.14 -33.62
CA ARG A 97 16.61 -19.55 -35.01
C ARG A 97 17.37 -18.75 -36.07
N THR A 98 17.96 -17.63 -35.70
CA THR A 98 18.69 -16.74 -36.62
C THR A 98 20.21 -17.00 -36.58
N GLN A 99 20.66 -17.89 -35.69
CA GLN A 99 22.06 -18.31 -35.57
C GLN A 99 22.38 -19.66 -36.27
N GLU A 100 21.41 -20.24 -36.98
CA GLU A 100 21.56 -21.40 -37.89
C GLU A 100 21.43 -20.94 -39.34
#